data_AF-A0A7J4VDC2-F1
#
_entry.id   AF-A0A7J4VDC2-F1
#
_cell.length_a   1.000
_cell.length_b   1.000
_cell.length_c   1.000
_cell.angle_alpha   90.00
_cell.angle_beta   90.00
_cell.angle_gamma   90.00
#
_symmetry.space_group_name_H-M   'P 1'
#
loop_
_entity.id
_entity.type
_entity.pdbx_description
1 polymer ?
#
loop_
_entity_poly.entity_id
_entity_poly.type
_entity_poly.pdbx_seq_one_letter_code
_entity_poly.pdbx_strand_id
1 'polypeptide(L)'
;YLMHDGGFSGVRDFVVKESKYMLQEDSGIPVKYFKADEWDRRFYGVYSAPIPLFASRVQKDLQAEFRKKDQVKPLPFGIGYYWEQGRSNLMFALKK
;
A
#
# COMPACT_ATOMS: atom_id res chain seq x y z
N TYR A 1 5.56 1.79 -8.58
CA TYR A 1 5.97 0.37 -8.53
C TYR A 1 7.48 0.13 -8.44
N LEU A 2 8.34 1.15 -8.55
CA LEU A 2 9.80 0.96 -8.56
C LEU A 2 10.33 0.23 -7.32
N MET A 3 9.87 0.62 -6.13
CA MET A 3 10.29 0.05 -4.84
C MET A 3 9.80 -1.40 -4.59
N HIS A 4 9.08 -2.00 -5.54
CA HIS A 4 8.79 -3.43 -5.54
C HIS A 4 10.00 -4.25 -5.99
N ASP A 5 10.89 -3.63 -6.75
CA ASP A 5 12.04 -4.28 -7.36
C ASP A 5 13.30 -4.19 -6.48
N GLY A 6 14.22 -5.14 -6.66
CA GLY A 6 15.49 -5.17 -5.95
C GLY A 6 16.39 -3.98 -6.29
N GLY A 7 16.34 -3.47 -7.53
CA GLY A 7 17.15 -2.32 -7.96
C GLY A 7 16.85 -1.02 -7.22
N PHE A 8 15.70 -0.92 -6.54
CA PHE A 8 15.28 0.25 -5.75
C PHE A 8 15.24 -0.04 -4.24
N SER A 9 15.93 -1.09 -3.77
CA SER A 9 15.96 -1.44 -2.34
C SER A 9 16.53 -0.32 -1.48
N GLY A 10 17.61 0.35 -1.92
CA GLY A 10 18.26 1.41 -1.13
C GLY A 10 17.31 2.54 -0.75
N VAL A 11 16.57 3.09 -1.73
CA VAL A 11 15.58 4.14 -1.45
C VAL A 11 14.39 3.61 -0.65
N ARG A 12 13.90 2.40 -0.96
CA ARG A 12 12.81 1.77 -0.20
C ARG A 12 13.18 1.65 1.28
N ASP A 13 14.33 1.06 1.56
CA ASP A 13 14.76 0.75 2.91
C ASP A 13 15.07 2.03 3.69
N PHE A 14 15.65 3.05 3.03
CA PHE A 14 15.80 4.39 3.61
C PHE A 14 14.46 5.01 4.00
N VAL A 15 13.48 5.03 3.09
CA VAL A 15 12.15 5.61 3.36
C VAL A 15 11.45 4.87 4.51
N VAL A 16 11.46 3.53 4.51
CA VAL A 16 10.87 2.74 5.60
C VAL A 16 11.58 3.02 6.92
N LYS A 17 12.91 3.12 6.92
CA LYS A 17 13.71 3.34 8.13
C LYS A 17 13.51 4.73 8.73
N GLU A 18 13.54 5.78 7.92
CA GLU A 18 13.60 7.16 8.43
C GLU A 18 12.22 7.81 8.60
N SER A 19 11.14 7.19 8.10
CA SER A 19 9.78 7.73 8.23
C SER A 19 9.08 7.31 9.53
N LYS A 20 8.44 8.26 10.23
CA LYS A 20 7.48 7.98 11.32
C LYS A 20 6.07 7.71 10.78
N TYR A 21 5.71 8.40 9.70
CA TYR A 21 4.39 8.32 9.06
C TYR A 21 4.57 7.99 7.58
N MET A 22 3.76 7.06 7.07
CA MET A 22 3.73 6.72 5.65
C MET A 22 2.30 6.72 5.14
N LEU A 23 2.05 7.41 4.03
CA LEU A 23 0.77 7.43 3.33
C LEU A 23 1.01 7.13 1.86
N GLN A 24 0.44 6.03 1.36
CA GLN A 24 0.68 5.58 -0.02
C GLN A 24 -0.43 4.65 -0.52
N GLU A 25 -0.50 4.47 -1.83
CA GLU A 25 -1.25 3.39 -2.48
C GLU A 25 -0.31 2.25 -2.94
N ASP A 26 -0.87 1.20 -3.54
CA ASP A 26 -0.22 -0.07 -3.85
C ASP A 26 0.99 0.02 -4.81
N SER A 27 1.10 1.11 -5.57
CA SER A 27 2.28 1.38 -6.40
C SER A 27 3.52 1.80 -5.59
N GLY A 28 3.37 2.19 -4.33
CA GLY A 28 4.46 2.58 -3.44
C GLY A 28 5.34 1.41 -2.99
N ILE A 29 5.63 1.35 -1.69
CA ILE A 29 6.41 0.28 -1.07
C ILE A 29 5.48 -0.92 -0.77
N PRO A 30 5.86 -2.17 -1.10
CA PRO A 30 5.02 -3.31 -0.79
C PRO A 30 4.66 -3.42 0.70
N VAL A 31 3.42 -3.79 1.02
CA VAL A 31 2.89 -3.81 2.40
C VAL A 31 3.70 -4.71 3.35
N LYS A 32 4.36 -5.74 2.81
CA LYS A 32 5.22 -6.67 3.57
C LYS A 32 6.39 -5.98 4.28
N TYR A 33 6.80 -4.78 3.85
CA TYR A 33 7.85 -3.99 4.49
C TYR A 33 7.33 -3.17 5.68
N PHE A 34 6.01 -3.12 5.88
CA PHE A 34 5.37 -2.52 7.05
C PHE A 34 4.84 -3.66 7.93
N LYS A 35 5.72 -4.26 8.72
CA LYS A 35 5.35 -5.38 9.59
C LYS A 35 4.43 -4.90 10.71
N ALA A 36 3.44 -5.71 11.09
CA ALA A 36 2.39 -5.32 12.03
C ALA A 36 2.88 -5.17 13.49
N ASP A 37 3.99 -5.81 13.84
CA ASP A 37 4.68 -5.64 15.12
C ASP A 37 5.42 -4.29 15.19
N GLU A 38 5.95 -3.79 14.07
CA GLU A 38 6.68 -2.51 13.97
C GLU A 38 5.77 -1.30 13.61
N TRP A 39 4.64 -1.54 12.94
CA TRP A 39 3.77 -0.50 12.38
C TRP A 39 2.29 -0.69 12.70
N ASP A 40 1.63 0.41 13.07
CA ASP A 40 0.17 0.51 13.11
C ASP A 40 -0.37 0.93 11.74
N ARG A 41 -1.07 0.01 11.08
CA ARG A 41 -1.52 0.16 9.69
C ARG A 41 -3.03 0.36 9.63
N ARG A 42 -3.46 1.28 8.78
CA ARG A 42 -4.88 1.58 8.49
C ARG A 42 -5.07 1.58 6.99
N PHE A 43 -6.13 0.91 6.53
CA PHE A 43 -6.42 0.72 5.12
C PHE A 43 -7.72 1.40 4.74
N TYR A 44 -7.77 1.95 3.53
CA TYR A 44 -8.90 2.70 3.00
C TYR A 44 -9.18 2.31 1.55
N GLY A 45 -10.46 2.31 1.16
CA GLY A 45 -10.89 2.08 -0.21
C GLY A 45 -10.93 0.60 -0.60
N VAL A 46 -10.50 0.28 -1.83
CA VAL A 46 -10.59 -1.05 -2.42
C VAL A 46 -9.27 -1.42 -3.10
N TYR A 47 -8.78 -2.64 -2.84
CA TYR A 47 -7.67 -3.22 -3.57
C TYR A 47 -8.10 -4.51 -4.27
N SER A 48 -8.10 -4.49 -5.60
CA SER A 48 -8.38 -5.66 -6.45
C SER A 48 -7.08 -6.22 -7.03
N ALA A 49 -6.46 -5.46 -7.92
CA ALA A 49 -5.17 -5.73 -8.55
C ALA A 49 -4.59 -4.42 -9.13
N PRO A 50 -3.28 -4.37 -9.43
CA PRO A 50 -2.69 -3.30 -10.24
C PRO A 50 -3.32 -3.18 -11.63
N ILE A 51 -3.10 -2.04 -12.29
CA ILE A 51 -3.38 -1.89 -13.73
C ILE A 51 -2.63 -2.95 -14.57
N PRO A 52 -3.07 -3.27 -15.80
CA PRO A 52 -2.48 -4.35 -16.61
C PRO A 52 -0.96 -4.26 -16.78
N LEU A 53 -0.41 -3.04 -16.91
CA LEU A 53 1.03 -2.80 -17.03
C LEU A 53 1.84 -3.34 -15.83
N PHE A 54 1.22 -3.42 -14.65
CA PHE A 54 1.83 -3.87 -13.40
C PHE A 54 1.18 -5.14 -12.84
N ALA A 55 0.48 -5.94 -13.66
CA ALA A 55 -0.25 -7.12 -13.22
C ALA A 55 0.61 -8.15 -12.46
N SER A 56 1.92 -8.22 -12.75
CA SER A 56 2.86 -9.09 -12.03
C SER A 56 3.21 -8.61 -10.61
N ARG A 57 2.77 -7.41 -10.21
CA ARG A 57 3.07 -6.76 -8.92
C ARG A 57 1.91 -6.87 -7.92
N VAL A 58 0.97 -7.79 -8.13
CA VAL A 58 -0.10 -8.09 -7.17
C VAL A 58 0.50 -8.48 -5.82
N GLN A 59 0.00 -7.86 -4.75
CA GLN A 59 0.45 -8.09 -3.39
C GLN A 59 -0.57 -8.96 -2.64
N LYS A 60 -0.26 -10.26 -2.45
CA LYS A 60 -1.14 -11.19 -1.71
C LYS A 60 -1.42 -10.72 -0.28
N ASP A 61 -0.41 -10.20 0.40
CA ASP A 61 -0.54 -9.69 1.76
C ASP A 61 -1.48 -8.48 1.81
N LEU A 62 -1.40 -7.59 0.83
CA LEU A 62 -2.30 -6.42 0.75
C LEU A 62 -3.74 -6.86 0.47
N GLN A 63 -3.95 -7.85 -0.41
CA GLN A 63 -5.27 -8.44 -0.60
C GLN A 63 -5.83 -9.03 0.69
N ALA A 64 -5.00 -9.68 1.50
CA ALA A 64 -5.43 -10.24 2.79
C ALA A 64 -5.88 -9.14 3.77
N GLU A 65 -5.21 -7.99 3.79
CA GLU A 65 -5.65 -6.84 4.60
C GLU A 65 -6.99 -6.27 4.08
N PHE A 66 -7.15 -6.08 2.77
CA PHE A 66 -8.38 -5.54 2.19
C PHE A 66 -9.58 -6.50 2.25
N ARG A 67 -9.36 -7.80 2.46
CA ARG A 67 -10.42 -8.78 2.70
C ARG A 67 -11.04 -8.65 4.10
N LYS A 68 -10.35 -8.04 5.05
CA LYS A 68 -10.87 -7.76 6.41
C LYS A 68 -11.79 -6.54 6.36
N LYS A 69 -12.93 -6.64 5.67
CA LYS A 69 -13.80 -5.52 5.34
C LYS A 69 -14.16 -4.64 6.53
N ASP A 70 -14.39 -5.22 7.71
CA ASP A 70 -14.72 -4.49 8.94
C ASP A 70 -13.59 -3.58 9.46
N GLN A 71 -12.36 -3.77 8.95
CA GLN A 71 -11.17 -2.99 9.32
C GLN A 71 -10.74 -2.00 8.22
N VAL A 72 -11.41 -2.01 7.07
CA VAL A 72 -11.12 -1.11 5.94
C VAL A 72 -12.09 0.05 5.95
N LYS A 73 -11.56 1.28 5.91
CA LYS A 73 -12.37 2.50 5.92
C LYS A 73 -12.73 2.95 4.50
N PRO A 74 -13.82 3.71 4.30
CA PRO A 74 -14.13 4.28 2.98
C PRO A 74 -13.06 5.30 2.55
N LEU A 75 -12.86 5.41 1.24
CA LEU A 75 -12.02 6.44 0.60
C LEU A 75 -12.91 7.30 -0.32
N PRO A 76 -13.21 8.56 0.04
CA PRO A 76 -14.21 9.37 -0.66
C PRO A 76 -13.69 10.08 -1.92
N PHE A 77 -12.47 9.76 -2.35
CA PHE A 77 -11.83 10.28 -3.55
C PHE A 77 -11.02 9.17 -4.21
N GLY A 78 -10.52 9.40 -5.42
CA GLY A 78 -9.56 8.49 -6.04
C GLY A 78 -8.15 9.06 -6.12
N ILE A 79 -7.17 8.16 -6.22
CA ILE A 79 -5.73 8.49 -6.22
C ILE A 79 -4.94 7.44 -7.03
N GLY A 80 -3.79 7.84 -7.55
CA GLY A 80 -2.86 6.95 -8.24
C GLY A 80 -3.41 6.49 -9.61
N TYR A 81 -3.03 5.28 -10.01
CA TYR A 81 -3.46 4.73 -11.30
C TYR A 81 -4.97 4.47 -11.39
N TYR A 82 -5.61 4.14 -10.27
CA TYR A 82 -7.08 4.04 -10.17
C TYR A 82 -7.67 5.33 -9.62
N TRP A 83 -7.53 6.44 -10.35
CA TRP A 83 -7.93 7.79 -9.90
C TRP A 83 -9.45 7.99 -9.76
N GLU A 84 -10.26 7.07 -10.29
CA GLU A 84 -11.72 7.09 -10.13
C GLU A 84 -12.13 6.74 -8.69
N GLN A 85 -13.07 7.50 -8.14
CA GLN A 85 -13.61 7.25 -6.80
C GLN A 85 -14.17 5.82 -6.68
N GLY A 86 -13.89 5.15 -5.57
CA GLY A 86 -14.33 3.79 -5.31
C GLY A 86 -13.45 2.70 -5.95
N ARG A 87 -12.37 3.06 -6.66
CA ARG A 87 -11.46 2.09 -7.30
C ARG A 87 -10.05 2.09 -6.72
N SER A 88 -9.65 3.12 -5.97
CA SER A 88 -8.32 3.21 -5.36
C SER A 88 -8.27 2.57 -3.98
N ASN A 89 -7.04 2.25 -3.57
CA ASN A 89 -6.69 1.92 -2.21
C ASN A 89 -5.81 3.01 -1.62
N LEU A 90 -5.74 3.06 -0.30
CA LEU A 90 -4.77 3.87 0.42
C LEU A 90 -4.40 3.16 1.72
N MET A 91 -3.12 3.20 2.07
CA MET A 91 -2.60 2.73 3.34
C MET A 91 -1.95 3.89 4.07
N PHE A 92 -2.34 4.07 5.33
CA PHE A 92 -1.62 4.89 6.29
C PHE A 92 -0.92 3.98 7.30
N ALA A 93 0.38 4.19 7.51
CA ALA A 93 1.16 3.44 8.48
C ALA A 93 1.90 4.40 9.43
N LEU A 94 1.76 4.14 10.73
CA LEU A 94 2.47 4.83 11.81
C LEU A 94 3.48 3.85 12.42
N LYS A 95 4.76 4.21 12.38
CA LYS A 95 5.80 3.41 13.06
C LYS A 95 5.60 3.53 14.56
N LYS A 96 5.68 2.43 15.31
CA LYS A 96 5.59 2.44 16.77
C LYS A 96 6.76 3.21 17.39
#